data_AF-A0A8T3M6F2-F1
#
_entry.id   AF-A0A8T3M6F2-F1
#
_cell.length_a   1.000
_cell.length_b   1.000
_cell.length_c   1.000
_cell.angle_alpha   90.00
_cell.angle_beta   90.00
_cell.angle_gamma   90.00
#
_symmetry.space_group_name_H-M   'P 1'
#
loop_
_entity.id
_entity.type
_entity.pdbx_description
1 polymer ?
#
loop_
_entity_poly.entity_id
_entity_poly.type
_entity_poly.pdbx_seq_one_letter_code
_entity_poly.pdbx_strand_id
1 'polypeptide(L)'
;MTRKELIRETKRLVAEGERLLLDPSLGGLQLWLQLSDDLLSRAWGAMDRYHLSWLMVGRPKDVIRGRPLSLEEEQRYVREVAEQKTAALRMSLHAVEDQAMPFVGETRE
;
A
#
# COMPACT_ATOMS: atom_id res chain seq x y z
N MET A 1 -17.63 8.33 1.40
CA MET A 1 -17.31 6.95 0.95
C MET A 1 -18.00 6.02 1.91
N THR A 2 -18.57 4.95 1.41
CA THR A 2 -19.34 4.02 2.23
C THR A 2 -18.44 2.89 2.70
N ARG A 3 -18.84 2.21 3.78
CA ARG A 3 -18.05 1.10 4.33
C ARG A 3 -17.85 -0.02 3.30
N LYS A 4 -18.90 -0.31 2.52
CA LYS A 4 -18.85 -1.32 1.45
C LYS A 4 -17.85 -0.94 0.36
N GLU A 5 -17.82 0.33 -0.02
CA GLU A 5 -16.83 0.85 -0.98
C GLU A 5 -15.41 0.69 -0.45
N LEU A 6 -15.15 1.12 0.80
CA LEU A 6 -13.82 1.03 1.41
C LEU A 6 -13.33 -0.43 1.47
N ILE A 7 -14.18 -1.36 1.92
CA ILE A 7 -13.87 -2.79 1.98
C ILE A 7 -13.53 -3.33 0.58
N ARG A 8 -14.35 -3.02 -0.42
CA ARG A 8 -14.15 -3.48 -1.80
C ARG A 8 -12.84 -2.97 -2.38
N GLU A 9 -12.59 -1.66 -2.28
CA GLU A 9 -11.36 -1.06 -2.84
C GLU A 9 -10.11 -1.55 -2.08
N THR A 10 -10.20 -1.77 -0.77
CA THR A 10 -9.08 -2.31 0.01
C THR A 10 -8.76 -3.75 -0.40
N LYS A 11 -9.78 -4.60 -0.58
CA LYS A 11 -9.61 -5.98 -1.08
C LYS A 11 -8.98 -6.01 -2.47
N ARG A 12 -9.38 -5.10 -3.36
CA ARG A 12 -8.77 -4.94 -4.68
C ARG A 12 -7.29 -4.58 -4.60
N LEU A 13 -6.93 -3.64 -3.72
CA LEU A 13 -5.53 -3.24 -3.54
C LEU A 13 -4.68 -4.34 -2.89
N VAL A 14 -5.25 -5.13 -1.98
CA VAL A 14 -4.56 -6.31 -1.42
C VAL A 14 -4.24 -7.32 -2.52
N ALA A 15 -5.22 -7.65 -3.38
CA ALA A 15 -4.99 -8.57 -4.49
C ALA A 15 -3.94 -8.05 -5.50
N GLU A 16 -3.92 -6.74 -5.75
CA GLU A 16 -2.90 -6.12 -6.61
C GLU A 16 -1.50 -6.16 -5.97
N GLY A 17 -1.41 -5.96 -4.66
CA GLY A 17 -0.16 -6.14 -3.91
C GLY A 17 0.36 -7.57 -3.99
N GLU A 18 -0.52 -8.56 -3.82
CA GLU A 18 -0.20 -9.98 -4.03
C GLU A 18 0.24 -10.28 -5.47
N ARG A 19 -0.36 -9.63 -6.47
CA ARG A 19 0.07 -9.74 -7.86
C ARG A 19 1.49 -9.21 -8.07
N LEU A 20 1.85 -8.08 -7.45
CA LEU A 20 3.20 -7.53 -7.50
C LEU A 20 4.24 -8.43 -6.82
N LEU A 21 3.83 -9.28 -5.87
CA LEU A 21 4.68 -10.33 -5.33
C LEU A 21 4.94 -11.45 -6.35
N LEU A 22 4.05 -11.72 -7.29
CA LEU A 22 4.25 -12.78 -8.29
C LEU A 22 4.95 -12.24 -9.54
N ASP A 23 4.53 -11.06 -10.00
CA ASP A 23 4.99 -10.38 -11.21
C ASP A 23 5.44 -8.94 -10.87
N PRO A 24 6.69 -8.77 -10.40
CA PRO A 24 7.15 -7.48 -9.89
C PRO A 24 7.38 -6.48 -11.03
N SER A 25 6.81 -5.28 -10.88
CA SER A 25 6.97 -4.16 -11.80
C SER A 25 7.15 -2.87 -11.01
N LEU A 26 8.22 -2.11 -11.28
CA LEU A 26 8.44 -0.83 -10.61
C LEU A 26 7.35 0.20 -10.96
N GLY A 27 6.93 0.25 -12.22
CA GLY A 27 5.83 1.12 -12.64
C GLY A 27 4.49 0.72 -12.00
N GLY A 28 4.22 -0.60 -11.94
CA GLY A 28 3.05 -1.14 -11.25
C GLY A 28 3.05 -0.81 -9.75
N LEU A 29 4.21 -0.95 -9.11
CA LEU A 29 4.40 -0.60 -7.70
C LEU A 29 4.10 0.89 -7.44
N GLN A 30 4.66 1.80 -8.24
CA GLN A 30 4.47 3.25 -8.06
C GLN A 30 2.99 3.64 -8.15
N LEU A 31 2.28 3.13 -9.16
CA LEU A 31 0.85 3.36 -9.30
C LEU A 31 0.05 2.77 -8.13
N TRP A 32 0.36 1.53 -7.75
CA TRP A 32 -0.32 0.86 -6.66
C TRP A 32 -0.11 1.56 -5.31
N LEU A 33 1.10 2.06 -5.04
CA LEU A 33 1.39 2.88 -3.86
C LEU A 33 0.56 4.15 -3.83
N GLN A 34 0.53 4.90 -4.94
CA GLN A 34 -0.27 6.12 -5.07
C GLN A 34 -1.75 5.86 -4.78
N LEU A 35 -2.33 4.83 -5.41
CA LEU A 35 -3.74 4.47 -5.21
C LEU A 35 -4.02 4.03 -3.77
N SER A 36 -3.08 3.32 -3.15
CA SER A 36 -3.19 2.88 -1.76
C SER A 36 -3.14 4.06 -0.79
N ASP A 37 -2.22 5.00 -1.01
CA ASP A 37 -2.10 6.21 -0.20
C ASP A 37 -3.34 7.10 -0.34
N ASP A 38 -3.85 7.26 -1.57
CA ASP A 38 -5.06 8.04 -1.82
C ASP A 38 -6.30 7.41 -1.14
N LEU A 39 -6.42 6.08 -1.12
CA LEU A 39 -7.51 5.40 -0.42
C LEU A 39 -7.38 5.57 1.10
N LEU A 40 -6.19 5.27 1.64
CA LEU A 40 -5.95 5.34 3.08
C LEU A 40 -6.08 6.77 3.61
N SER A 41 -5.62 7.78 2.86
CA SER A 41 -5.77 9.17 3.27
C SER A 41 -7.23 9.63 3.29
N ARG A 42 -8.04 9.14 2.34
CA ARG A 42 -9.49 9.41 2.36
C ARG A 42 -10.21 8.76 3.53
N ALA A 43 -9.81 7.54 3.91
CA ALA A 43 -10.42 6.81 5.02
C ALA A 43 -9.92 7.29 6.39
N TRP A 44 -8.62 7.51 6.56
CA TRP A 44 -8.00 7.73 7.88
C TRP A 44 -7.49 9.15 8.08
N GLY A 45 -7.67 10.02 7.09
CA GLY A 45 -7.23 11.42 7.12
C GLY A 45 -5.83 11.63 6.55
N ALA A 46 -5.42 12.89 6.46
CA ALA A 46 -4.05 13.26 6.10
C ALA A 46 -3.11 12.79 7.22
N MET A 47 -2.39 11.73 6.93
CA MET A 47 -1.47 11.05 7.81
C MET A 47 -0.08 11.74 7.69
N ASP A 48 0.49 12.25 8.80
CA ASP A 48 1.73 13.06 8.89
C ASP A 48 2.91 12.48 8.08
N ARG A 49 3.82 13.35 7.58
CA ARG A 49 5.18 13.08 7.03
C ARG A 49 5.95 11.89 7.62
N TYR A 50 5.68 11.45 8.86
CA TYR A 50 6.17 10.18 9.43
C TYR A 50 5.65 8.89 8.77
N HIS A 51 4.74 8.97 7.79
CA HIS A 51 4.17 7.79 7.12
C HIS A 51 5.14 7.08 6.18
N LEU A 52 6.10 7.81 5.60
CA LEU A 52 7.22 7.20 4.89
C LEU A 52 8.15 6.42 5.81
N SER A 53 8.23 6.80 7.11
CA SER A 53 9.03 6.09 8.11
C SER A 53 8.31 4.92 8.78
N TRP A 54 6.98 4.93 8.92
CA TRP A 54 6.22 3.77 9.44
C TRP A 54 6.02 2.69 8.39
N LEU A 55 6.02 3.07 7.10
CA LEU A 55 5.99 2.13 5.99
C LEU A 55 7.36 1.57 5.61
N MET A 56 8.48 2.10 6.12
CA MET A 56 9.85 1.68 5.76
C MET A 56 9.98 1.21 4.30
N VAL A 57 9.32 1.93 3.37
CA VAL A 57 9.56 1.82 1.93
C VAL A 57 10.83 2.60 1.67
N GLY A 58 11.89 2.15 2.34
CA GLY A 58 13.22 2.68 2.22
C GLY A 58 13.73 2.31 0.85
N ARG A 59 14.50 3.21 0.24
CA ARG A 59 15.44 2.86 -0.83
C ARG A 59 15.95 1.44 -0.63
N PRO A 60 16.03 0.60 -1.69
CA PRO A 60 16.59 -0.73 -1.57
C PRO A 60 17.90 -0.63 -0.78
N LYS A 61 18.04 -1.45 0.28
CA LYS A 61 19.24 -1.43 1.14
C LYS A 61 20.52 -1.66 0.32
N ASP A 62 20.36 -2.28 -0.85
CA ASP A 62 21.40 -2.62 -1.81
C ASP A 62 21.63 -1.58 -2.92
N VAL A 63 20.96 -0.41 -2.94
CA VAL A 63 21.23 0.60 -3.99
C VAL A 63 22.63 1.19 -3.84
N ILE A 64 23.54 0.69 -4.67
CA ILE A 64 24.85 1.30 -4.89
C ILE A 64 24.64 2.62 -5.65
N ARG A 65 24.91 3.75 -4.98
CA ARG A 65 24.83 5.09 -5.60
C ARG A 65 25.74 5.15 -6.83
N GLY A 66 25.22 5.66 -7.95
CA GLY A 66 26.01 5.94 -9.16
C GLY A 66 25.92 4.90 -10.28
N ARG A 67 25.13 3.82 -10.12
CA ARG A 67 24.79 2.91 -11.23
C ARG A 67 23.28 2.62 -11.30
N PRO A 68 22.75 2.22 -12.47
CA PRO A 68 21.40 1.68 -12.58
C PRO A 68 21.22 0.44 -11.67
N LEU A 69 20.00 0.29 -11.15
CA LEU A 69 19.54 -0.95 -10.51
C LEU A 69 19.61 -2.10 -11.51
N SER A 70 20.06 -3.27 -11.05
CA SER A 70 19.85 -4.49 -11.81
C SER A 70 18.37 -4.88 -11.76
N LEU A 71 17.92 -5.66 -12.74
CA LEU A 71 16.54 -6.17 -12.76
C LEU A 71 16.20 -6.96 -11.49
N GLU A 72 17.16 -7.73 -10.96
CA GLU A 72 16.95 -8.51 -9.74
C GLU A 72 16.81 -7.61 -8.49
N GLU A 73 17.65 -6.57 -8.39
CA GLU A 73 17.58 -5.59 -7.30
C GLU A 73 16.25 -4.83 -7.33
N GLU A 74 15.78 -4.47 -8.52
CA GLU A 74 14.47 -3.84 -8.71
C GLU A 74 13.33 -4.79 -8.32
N GLN A 75 13.35 -6.03 -8.78
CA GLN A 75 12.31 -7.01 -8.45
C GLN A 75 12.26 -7.35 -6.96
N ARG A 76 13.42 -7.46 -6.30
CA ARG A 76 13.52 -7.65 -4.86
C ARG A 76 12.92 -6.45 -4.11
N TYR A 77 13.28 -5.23 -4.52
CA TYR A 77 12.70 -4.01 -3.96
C TYR A 77 11.18 -3.97 -4.09
N VAL A 78 10.65 -4.27 -5.29
CA VAL A 78 9.19 -4.29 -5.51
C VAL A 78 8.51 -5.28 -4.57
N ARG A 79 9.06 -6.49 -4.41
CA ARG A 79 8.51 -7.51 -3.51
C ARG A 79 8.50 -7.05 -2.05
N GLU A 80 9.63 -6.53 -1.56
CA GLU A 80 9.75 -6.05 -0.17
C GLU A 80 8.73 -4.96 0.16
N VAL A 81 8.52 -4.04 -0.78
CA VAL A 81 7.58 -2.92 -0.60
C VAL A 81 6.14 -3.39 -0.73
N ALA A 82 5.85 -4.24 -1.72
CA ALA A 82 4.53 -4.81 -1.93
C ALA A 82 4.09 -5.63 -0.72
N GLU A 83 4.98 -6.42 -0.12
CA GLU A 83 4.69 -7.20 1.09
C GLU A 83 4.29 -6.31 2.27
N GLN A 84 5.11 -5.32 2.60
CA GLN A 84 4.88 -4.41 3.73
C GLN A 84 3.58 -3.61 3.57
N LYS A 85 3.36 -3.03 2.38
CA LYS A 85 2.16 -2.23 2.15
C LYS A 85 0.90 -3.09 2.07
N THR A 86 0.99 -4.32 1.56
CA THR A 86 -0.14 -5.28 1.59
C THR A 86 -0.52 -5.65 3.02
N ALA A 87 0.45 -5.84 3.92
CA ALA A 87 0.17 -6.07 5.33
C ALA A 87 -0.59 -4.90 5.97
N ALA A 88 -0.18 -3.65 5.69
CA ALA A 88 -0.89 -2.46 6.17
C ALA A 88 -2.32 -2.37 5.64
N LEU A 89 -2.55 -2.69 4.35
CA LEU A 89 -3.88 -2.74 3.75
C LEU A 89 -4.76 -3.81 4.41
N ARG A 90 -4.22 -4.99 4.72
CA ARG A 90 -4.94 -6.05 5.45
C ARG A 90 -5.31 -5.62 6.87
N MET A 91 -4.44 -4.89 7.56
CA MET A 91 -4.76 -4.32 8.88
C MET A 91 -5.89 -3.29 8.77
N SER A 92 -5.84 -2.41 7.76
CA SER A 92 -6.92 -1.46 7.48
C SER A 92 -8.23 -2.17 7.16
N LEU A 93 -8.18 -3.27 6.39
CA LEU A 93 -9.35 -4.07 6.06
C LEU A 93 -9.97 -4.69 7.33
N HIS A 94 -9.15 -5.31 8.18
CA HIS A 94 -9.59 -5.88 9.45
C HIS A 94 -10.25 -4.83 10.35
N ALA A 95 -9.68 -3.63 10.46
CA ALA A 95 -10.26 -2.54 11.24
C ALA A 95 -11.68 -2.15 10.76
N VAL A 96 -11.90 -2.13 9.44
CA VAL A 96 -13.18 -1.72 8.85
C VAL A 96 -14.19 -2.86 8.81
N GLU A 97 -13.78 -4.06 8.43
CA GLU A 97 -14.66 -5.22 8.22
C GLU A 97 -15.02 -5.91 9.54
N ASP A 98 -14.03 -6.16 10.39
CA ASP A 98 -14.22 -7.00 11.59
C ASP A 98 -14.43 -6.18 12.86
N GLN A 99 -13.76 -5.03 12.97
CA GLN A 99 -13.83 -4.18 14.17
C GLN A 99 -14.86 -3.05 14.04
N ALA A 100 -15.52 -2.94 12.88
CA ALA A 100 -16.47 -1.87 12.57
C ALA A 100 -15.95 -0.46 12.90
N MET A 101 -14.64 -0.24 12.78
CA MET A 101 -14.01 1.03 13.14
C MET A 101 -14.59 2.15 12.26
N PRO A 102 -15.01 3.29 12.85
CA PRO A 102 -15.46 4.44 12.08
C PRO A 102 -14.29 5.11 11.37
N PHE A 103 -14.55 5.69 10.21
CA PHE A 103 -13.52 6.34 9.39
C PHE A 103 -13.97 7.71 8.88
N VAL A 104 -13.02 8.53 8.42
CA VAL A 104 -13.25 9.91 8.00
C VAL A 104 -14.20 9.96 6.80
N GLY A 105 -15.23 10.78 6.90
CA GLY A 105 -16.21 10.94 5.82
C GLY A 105 -17.01 9.66 5.52
N GLU A 106 -17.11 8.74 6.49
CA GLU A 106 -18.02 7.59 6.41
C GLU A 106 -19.44 8.11 6.25
N THR A 107 -20.03 7.81 5.10
CA THR A 107 -21.43 8.07 4.82
C THR A 107 -22.24 6.83 5.12
N ARG A 108 -23.39 7.00 5.75
CA ARG A 108 -24.36 5.92 5.91
C ARG A 108 -24.95 5.60 4.54
N GLU A 109 -24.73 4.36 4.10
CA GLU A 109 -25.45 3.70 3.00
C GLU A 109 -26.34 2.61 3.59
#